data_AF-A0A962J4Y8-F1
#
_entry.id   AF-A0A962J4Y8-F1
#
_cell.length_a   1.000
_cell.length_b   1.000
_cell.length_c   1.000
_cell.angle_alpha   90.00
_cell.angle_beta   90.00
_cell.angle_gamma   90.00
#
_symmetry.space_group_name_H-M   'P 1'
#
loop_
_entity.id
_entity.type
_entity.pdbx_description
1 polymer ?
#
loop_
_entity_poly.entity_id
_entity_poly.type
_entity_poly.pdbx_seq_one_letter_code
_entity_poly.pdbx_strand_id
1 'polypeptide(L)'
;MQQSDTTQQTPEIVYPLCEQDLNQFTGSENWYRYSVFQPFTYTDGVQYVAEKGGAYWLLDKIFACQSCVPGLIDEPMCFWELTLNKEGQGARLVCTDGNCKELYTENILFTDFPLKKIKFYFQNNVLFLPSEY
;
A
#
# COMPACT_ATOMS: atom_id res chain seq x y z
N MET A 1 -35.85 22.95 -32.82
CA MET A 1 -34.42 22.79 -32.50
C MET A 1 -34.36 22.19 -31.10
N GLN A 2 -34.16 20.87 -30.99
CA GLN A 2 -33.96 20.20 -29.71
C GLN A 2 -32.46 20.30 -29.38
N GLN A 3 -32.12 20.83 -28.20
CA GLN A 3 -30.78 20.72 -27.65
C GLN A 3 -30.68 19.36 -26.97
N SER A 4 -29.83 18.49 -27.50
CA SER A 4 -29.47 17.21 -26.92
C SER A 4 -28.49 17.43 -25.77
N ASP A 5 -28.97 17.19 -24.56
CA ASP A 5 -28.20 17.16 -23.32
C ASP A 5 -27.21 16.00 -23.39
N THR A 6 -25.90 16.30 -23.40
CA THR A 6 -24.84 15.30 -23.45
C THR A 6 -24.29 15.14 -22.04
N THR A 7 -24.91 14.26 -21.25
CA THR A 7 -24.34 13.83 -19.98
C THR A 7 -23.12 12.97 -20.26
N GLN A 8 -21.93 13.55 -20.11
CA GLN A 8 -20.67 12.80 -20.09
C GLN A 8 -20.65 11.98 -18.81
N GLN A 9 -20.86 10.67 -18.94
CA GLN A 9 -20.78 9.73 -17.83
C GLN A 9 -19.31 9.40 -17.62
N THR A 10 -18.70 10.01 -16.61
CA THR A 10 -17.35 9.66 -16.14
C THR A 10 -17.36 8.20 -15.69
N PRO A 11 -16.44 7.34 -16.14
CA PRO A 11 -16.38 5.98 -15.64
C PRO A 11 -16.04 6.01 -14.14
N GLU A 12 -16.92 5.50 -13.29
CA GLU A 12 -16.59 5.20 -11.89
C GLU A 12 -15.47 4.15 -11.91
N ILE A 13 -14.27 4.55 -11.49
CA ILE A 13 -13.18 3.59 -11.28
C ILE A 13 -13.50 2.84 -9.99
N VAL A 14 -14.10 1.66 -10.14
CA VAL A 14 -14.30 0.72 -9.05
C VAL A 14 -13.00 -0.07 -8.88
N TYR A 15 -12.30 0.13 -7.78
CA TYR A 15 -11.11 -0.64 -7.39
C TYR A 15 -11.57 -1.90 -6.65
N PRO A 16 -11.60 -3.08 -7.29
CA PRO A 16 -12.35 -4.23 -6.78
C PRO A 16 -11.54 -5.09 -5.80
N LEU A 17 -10.41 -4.61 -5.29
CA LEU A 17 -9.54 -5.39 -4.42
C LEU A 17 -10.32 -5.93 -3.21
N CYS A 18 -10.34 -7.25 -3.06
CA CYS A 18 -10.86 -7.92 -1.88
C CYS A 18 -9.78 -8.77 -1.20
N GLU A 19 -9.98 -9.13 0.07
CA GLU A 19 -8.99 -9.87 0.86
C GLU A 19 -8.69 -11.25 0.25
N GLN A 20 -9.69 -11.89 -0.36
CA GLN A 20 -9.56 -13.21 -0.98
C GLN A 20 -8.60 -13.21 -2.16
N ASP A 21 -8.50 -12.10 -2.90
CA ASP A 21 -7.58 -11.98 -4.04
C ASP A 21 -6.12 -12.15 -3.59
N LEU A 22 -5.81 -11.81 -2.34
CA LEU A 22 -4.43 -11.83 -1.83
C LEU A 22 -3.94 -13.25 -1.53
N ASN A 23 -4.85 -14.22 -1.36
CA ASN A 23 -4.49 -15.59 -1.01
C ASN A 23 -3.74 -16.34 -2.11
N GLN A 24 -3.76 -15.83 -3.35
CA GLN A 24 -3.06 -16.45 -4.48
C GLN A 24 -1.55 -16.14 -4.50
N PHE A 25 -1.09 -15.14 -3.74
CA PHE A 25 0.31 -14.73 -3.70
C PHE A 25 1.04 -15.48 -2.58
N THR A 26 1.87 -16.47 -2.95
CA THR A 26 2.64 -17.31 -2.02
C THR A 26 4.16 -17.26 -2.28
N GLY A 27 4.58 -16.23 -3.00
CA GLY A 27 5.91 -16.01 -3.55
C GLY A 27 5.79 -15.05 -4.73
N SER A 28 6.93 -14.56 -5.22
CA SER A 28 6.99 -13.60 -6.33
C SER A 28 7.93 -14.11 -7.41
N GLU A 29 7.52 -14.00 -8.67
CA GLU A 29 8.37 -14.28 -9.83
C GLU A 29 8.96 -12.99 -10.40
N ASN A 30 8.31 -11.85 -10.14
CA ASN A 30 8.74 -10.54 -10.59
C ASN A 30 9.11 -9.62 -9.42
N TRP A 31 10.06 -8.72 -9.67
CA TRP A 31 10.41 -7.61 -8.79
C TRP A 31 10.25 -6.31 -9.56
N TYR A 32 9.22 -5.54 -9.19
CA TYR A 32 8.91 -4.27 -9.81
C TYR A 32 9.75 -3.18 -9.18
N ARG A 33 10.39 -2.33 -9.99
CA ARG A 33 11.18 -1.20 -9.48
C ARG A 33 10.28 0.00 -9.24
N TYR A 34 10.43 0.65 -8.09
CA TYR A 34 9.75 1.92 -7.82
C TYR A 34 10.63 3.07 -8.29
N SER A 35 10.37 3.58 -9.51
CA SER A 35 11.27 4.51 -10.21
C SER A 35 11.65 5.77 -9.42
N VAL A 36 10.76 6.26 -8.56
CA VAL A 36 10.96 7.48 -7.74
C VAL A 36 11.90 7.23 -6.56
N PHE A 37 11.87 6.02 -5.97
CA PHE A 37 12.59 5.67 -4.76
C PHE A 37 13.56 4.52 -5.02
N GLN A 38 14.63 4.80 -5.77
CA GLN A 38 15.70 3.82 -5.91
C GLN A 38 16.49 3.73 -4.60
N PRO A 39 16.84 2.53 -4.11
CA PRO A 39 16.88 1.24 -4.83
C PRO A 39 15.64 0.33 -4.64
N PHE A 40 14.49 0.84 -4.25
CA PHE A 40 13.38 0.00 -3.80
C PHE A 40 12.65 -0.77 -4.91
N THR A 41 12.23 -1.98 -4.55
CA THR A 41 11.43 -2.89 -5.37
C THR A 41 10.28 -3.48 -4.57
N TYR A 42 9.37 -4.19 -5.23
CA TYR A 42 8.25 -4.85 -4.59
C TYR A 42 7.73 -6.04 -5.42
N THR A 43 6.95 -6.92 -4.77
CA THR A 43 6.49 -8.20 -5.31
C THR A 43 5.21 -8.11 -6.16
N ASP A 44 4.86 -9.22 -6.81
CA ASP A 44 3.63 -9.40 -7.60
C ASP A 44 2.36 -9.07 -6.79
N GLY A 45 2.26 -9.56 -5.55
CA GLY A 45 1.13 -9.24 -4.67
C GLY A 45 1.03 -7.76 -4.31
N VAL A 46 2.17 -7.09 -4.10
CA VAL A 46 2.20 -5.64 -3.82
C VAL A 46 1.81 -4.84 -5.06
N GLN A 47 2.26 -5.24 -6.25
CA GLN A 47 1.81 -4.63 -7.52
C GLN A 47 0.29 -4.78 -7.68
N TYR A 48 -0.25 -5.96 -7.41
CA TYR A 48 -1.68 -6.20 -7.48
C TYR A 48 -2.47 -5.30 -6.52
N VAL A 49 -2.00 -5.13 -5.27
CA VAL A 49 -2.62 -4.20 -4.31
C VAL A 49 -2.58 -2.77 -4.82
N ALA A 50 -1.45 -2.31 -5.37
CA ALA A 50 -1.31 -0.96 -5.90
C ALA A 50 -2.27 -0.70 -7.06
N GLU A 51 -2.37 -1.63 -8.01
CA GLU A 51 -3.24 -1.49 -9.18
C GLU A 51 -4.72 -1.67 -8.86
N LYS A 52 -5.09 -2.77 -8.18
CA LYS A 52 -6.49 -3.11 -7.92
C LYS A 52 -7.09 -2.37 -6.74
N GLY A 53 -6.26 -1.85 -5.84
CA GLY A 53 -6.67 -1.03 -4.70
C GLY A 53 -6.48 0.47 -4.91
N GLY A 54 -5.99 0.92 -6.07
CA GLY A 54 -5.67 2.34 -6.30
C GLY A 54 -4.60 2.87 -5.33
N ALA A 55 -3.73 2.00 -4.84
CA ALA A 55 -2.94 2.21 -3.62
C ALA A 55 -1.47 2.56 -3.89
N TYR A 56 -1.14 3.09 -5.06
CA TYR A 56 0.23 3.60 -5.32
C TYR A 56 0.64 4.69 -4.32
N TRP A 57 -0.30 5.49 -3.83
CA TRP A 57 -0.07 6.48 -2.78
C TRP A 57 0.44 5.85 -1.47
N LEU A 58 0.06 4.60 -1.17
CA LEU A 58 0.48 3.88 0.02
C LEU A 58 1.93 3.41 -0.14
N LEU A 59 2.29 2.94 -1.33
CA LEU A 59 3.68 2.60 -1.68
C LEU A 59 4.56 3.85 -1.64
N ASP A 60 4.11 4.98 -2.21
CA ASP A 60 4.79 6.28 -2.12
C ASP A 60 5.09 6.65 -0.68
N LYS A 61 4.10 6.53 0.22
CA LYS A 61 4.28 6.82 1.66
C LYS A 61 5.29 5.88 2.32
N ILE A 62 5.15 4.57 2.11
CA ILE A 62 6.04 3.57 2.71
C ILE A 62 7.48 3.82 2.23
N PHE A 63 7.70 3.97 0.93
CA PHE A 63 9.02 4.20 0.37
C PHE A 63 9.60 5.57 0.72
N ALA A 64 8.79 6.63 0.79
CA ALA A 64 9.25 7.91 1.32
C ALA A 64 9.77 7.73 2.75
N CYS A 65 9.03 7.02 3.61
CA CYS A 65 9.45 6.78 4.98
C CYS A 65 10.74 5.97 5.07
N GLN A 66 10.85 4.87 4.30
CA GLN A 66 12.06 4.05 4.23
C GLN A 66 13.28 4.80 3.65
N SER A 67 13.06 5.93 2.98
CA SER A 67 14.14 6.76 2.42
C SER A 67 14.61 7.87 3.34
N CYS A 68 13.77 8.36 4.25
CA CYS A 68 14.06 9.62 4.94
C CYS A 68 13.75 9.67 6.44
N VAL A 69 13.03 8.69 7.00
CA VAL A 69 12.71 8.70 8.44
C VAL A 69 13.88 8.09 9.23
N PRO A 70 14.54 8.86 10.11
CA PRO A 70 15.62 8.34 10.93
C PRO A 70 15.15 7.19 11.82
N GLY A 71 15.94 6.12 11.91
CA GLY A 71 15.58 4.93 12.66
C GLY A 71 14.65 3.96 11.93
N LEU A 72 14.18 4.26 10.71
CA LEU A 72 13.63 3.24 9.79
C LEU A 72 14.69 2.76 8.81
N ILE A 73 15.51 3.70 8.32
CA ILE A 73 16.58 3.45 7.32
C ILE A 73 17.58 2.38 7.81
N ASP A 74 17.86 2.35 9.11
CA ASP A 74 18.83 1.44 9.73
C ASP A 74 18.21 0.12 10.19
N GLU A 75 16.88 -0.02 10.13
CA GLU A 75 16.19 -1.22 10.60
C GLU A 75 16.23 -2.29 9.51
N PRO A 76 16.79 -3.48 9.79
CA PRO A 76 16.99 -4.51 8.77
C PRO A 76 15.68 -5.12 8.28
N MET A 77 14.60 -4.97 9.05
CA MET A 77 13.27 -5.46 8.72
C MET A 77 12.21 -4.57 9.36
N CYS A 78 11.26 -4.15 8.54
CA CYS A 78 10.16 -3.28 8.94
C CYS A 78 8.82 -3.93 8.60
N PHE A 79 7.87 -3.79 9.52
CA PHE A 79 6.52 -4.34 9.38
C PHE A 79 5.50 -3.21 9.32
N TRP A 80 4.90 -3.03 8.15
CA TRP A 80 3.93 -1.99 7.88
C TRP A 80 2.50 -2.53 8.00
N GLU A 81 1.62 -1.77 8.64
CA GLU A 81 0.18 -2.03 8.70
C GLU A 81 -0.59 -0.74 8.44
N LEU A 82 -1.49 -0.77 7.46
CA LEU A 82 -2.53 0.23 7.28
C LEU A 82 -3.85 -0.35 7.83
N THR A 83 -4.50 0.37 8.75
CA THR A 83 -5.82 -0.02 9.28
C THR A 83 -6.79 1.13 9.14
N LEU A 84 -7.93 0.90 8.48
CA LEU A 84 -9.00 1.89 8.38
C LEU A 84 -9.63 2.17 9.75
N ASN A 85 -10.04 3.41 9.96
CA ASN A 85 -10.80 3.79 11.14
C ASN A 85 -12.23 3.18 11.10
N LYS A 86 -12.95 3.25 12.22
CA LYS A 86 -14.29 2.67 12.35
C LYS A 86 -15.31 3.26 11.37
N GLU A 87 -15.09 4.50 10.96
CA GLU A 87 -15.94 5.24 10.02
C GLU A 87 -15.66 4.86 8.56
N GLY A 88 -14.54 4.18 8.28
CA GLY A 88 -14.14 3.75 6.94
C GLY A 88 -13.67 4.90 6.04
N GLN A 89 -13.43 6.08 6.60
CA GLN A 89 -13.05 7.28 5.84
C GLN A 89 -11.58 7.63 6.01
N GLY A 90 -10.98 7.32 7.16
CA GLY A 90 -9.55 7.56 7.44
C GLY A 90 -8.84 6.26 7.78
N ALA A 91 -7.53 6.35 7.99
CA ALA A 91 -6.72 5.19 8.34
C ALA A 91 -5.56 5.54 9.28
N ARG A 92 -4.98 4.52 9.90
CA ARG A 92 -3.74 4.62 10.67
C ARG A 92 -2.69 3.75 9.97
N LEU A 93 -1.58 4.36 9.57
CA LEU A 93 -0.40 3.69 9.03
C LEU A 93 0.64 3.56 10.14
N VAL A 94 1.12 2.36 10.39
CA VAL A 94 2.10 2.06 11.44
C VAL A 94 3.24 1.24 10.85
N CYS A 95 4.46 1.55 11.23
CA CYS A 95 5.65 0.71 11.02
C CYS A 95 6.18 0.23 12.37
N THR A 96 6.54 -1.05 12.47
CA THR A 96 7.21 -1.63 13.64
C THR A 96 8.46 -2.41 13.25
N ASP A 97 9.32 -2.71 14.23
CA ASP A 97 10.49 -3.59 14.08
C ASP A 97 10.15 -5.09 14.27
N GLY A 98 8.88 -5.41 14.51
CA GLY A 98 8.42 -6.77 14.83
C GLY A 98 8.59 -7.19 16.30
N ASN A 99 9.25 -6.37 17.13
CA ASN A 99 9.55 -6.63 18.55
C ASN A 99 8.88 -5.61 19.48
N CYS A 100 7.64 -5.23 19.18
CA CYS A 100 6.81 -4.31 19.97
C CYS A 100 7.27 -2.83 19.98
N LYS A 101 8.24 -2.43 19.16
CA LYS A 101 8.61 -1.01 19.00
C LYS A 101 7.90 -0.43 17.77
N GLU A 102 7.05 0.58 18.00
CA GLU A 102 6.54 1.42 16.92
C GLU A 102 7.67 2.35 16.45
N LEU A 103 8.03 2.24 15.17
CA LEU A 103 9.08 3.04 14.54
C LEU A 103 8.50 4.30 13.87
N TYR A 104 7.28 4.19 13.35
CA TYR A 104 6.56 5.27 12.67
C TYR A 104 5.06 5.08 12.82
N THR A 105 4.33 6.19 12.99
CA THR A 105 2.87 6.20 13.00
C THR A 105 2.37 7.48 12.31
N GLU A 106 1.40 7.31 11.41
CA GLU A 106 0.70 8.41 10.74
C GLU A 106 -0.82 8.18 10.79
N ASN A 107 -1.56 9.23 11.12
CA ASN A 107 -3.02 9.24 10.96
C ASN A 107 -3.35 9.86 9.61
N ILE A 108 -3.99 9.08 8.74
CA ILE A 108 -4.48 9.48 7.43
C ILE A 108 -5.93 9.94 7.59
N LEU A 109 -6.18 11.22 7.33
CA LEU A 109 -7.50 11.83 7.51
C LEU A 109 -8.55 11.27 6.56
N PHE A 110 -8.13 10.98 5.32
CA PHE A 110 -9.01 10.46 4.28
C PHE A 110 -8.31 9.43 3.39
N THR A 111 -8.98 8.32 3.09
CA THR A 111 -8.57 7.35 2.07
C THR A 111 -9.78 6.56 1.55
N ASP A 112 -9.73 6.19 0.28
CA ASP A 112 -10.65 5.30 -0.42
C ASP A 112 -10.13 3.86 -0.51
N PHE A 113 -9.08 3.50 0.25
CA PHE A 113 -8.49 2.17 0.20
C PHE A 113 -9.52 1.08 0.52
N PRO A 114 -9.69 0.06 -0.34
CA PRO A 114 -10.86 -0.81 -0.29
C PRO A 114 -10.83 -1.86 0.84
N LEU A 115 -9.67 -2.17 1.41
CA LEU A 115 -9.55 -3.16 2.48
C LEU A 115 -9.51 -2.48 3.85
N LYS A 116 -10.16 -3.10 4.84
CA LYS A 116 -10.14 -2.60 6.23
C LYS A 116 -8.74 -2.61 6.83
N LYS A 117 -7.87 -3.51 6.37
CA LYS A 117 -6.51 -3.68 6.83
C LYS A 117 -5.65 -4.27 5.73
N ILE A 118 -4.41 -3.82 5.62
CA ILE A 118 -3.37 -4.48 4.82
C ILE A 118 -2.04 -4.42 5.56
N LYS A 119 -1.21 -5.44 5.34
CA LYS A 119 0.14 -5.54 5.91
C LYS A 119 1.16 -5.67 4.79
N PHE A 120 2.35 -5.14 5.04
CA PHE A 120 3.51 -5.33 4.19
C PHE A 120 4.76 -5.56 5.03
N TYR A 121 5.68 -6.37 4.52
CA TYR A 121 7.01 -6.53 5.09
C TYR A 121 8.02 -5.83 4.20
N PHE A 122 8.97 -5.11 4.78
CA PHE A 122 10.04 -4.47 4.04
C PHE A 122 11.40 -4.97 4.54
N GLN A 123 12.19 -5.50 3.62
CA GLN A 123 13.55 -5.95 3.90
C GLN A 123 14.38 -5.94 2.62
N ASN A 124 15.68 -5.64 2.74
CA ASN A 124 16.64 -5.67 1.63
C ASN A 124 16.18 -4.84 0.41
N ASN A 125 15.58 -3.67 0.66
CA ASN A 125 15.02 -2.79 -0.38
C ASN A 125 13.84 -3.38 -1.15
N VAL A 126 13.14 -4.38 -0.59
CA VAL A 126 11.98 -5.01 -1.22
C VAL A 126 10.77 -4.92 -0.29
N LEU A 127 9.62 -4.52 -0.82
CA LEU A 127 8.32 -4.57 -0.14
C LEU A 127 7.54 -5.82 -0.57
N PHE A 128 7.06 -6.59 0.39
CA PHE A 128 6.37 -7.86 0.20
C PHE A 128 4.97 -7.83 0.81
N LEU A 129 4.06 -8.64 0.30
CA LEU A 129 2.97 -9.14 1.14
C LEU A 129 3.50 -10.15 2.16
N PRO A 130 2.88 -10.30 3.34
CA PRO A 130 3.30 -11.28 4.34
C PRO A 130 3.37 -12.73 3.84
N SER A 131 2.56 -13.08 2.83
CA SER A 131 2.52 -14.42 2.24
C SER A 131 3.59 -14.65 1.17
N GLU A 132 4.30 -13.60 0.75
CA GLU A 132 5.36 -13.65 -0.27
C GLU A 132 6.78 -13.53 0.32
N TYR A 133 6.89 -13.35 1.63
CA TYR A 133 8.14 -13.23 2.38
C TYR A 133 8.47 -14.53 3.13
#